data_AF-A0A7R9YL41-F1
#
_entry.id   AF-A0A7R9YL41-F1
#
_cell.length_a   1.000
_cell.length_b   1.000
_cell.length_c   1.000
_cell.angle_alpha   90.00
_cell.angle_beta   90.00
_cell.angle_gamma   90.00
#
_symmetry.space_group_name_H-M   'P 1'
#
loop_
_entity.id
_entity.type
_entity.pdbx_description
1 polymer ?
#
loop_
_entity_poly.entity_id
_entity_poly.type
_entity_poly.pdbx_seq_one_letter_code
_entity_poly.pdbx_strand_id
1 'polypeptide(L)'
;MNFLHGRPSPKMTTIDAALDGFCASTGVPPVLLLMIWPCVVHFMYALVWVHPGVFFSSSRPMDRVWHFRNMAYSKQVWFYGLLPWYLGKVDMARLAEPYYWRIFGQMLAQPQPVLATGLAMLALGVFLEVASFNAIGEAAILYGCKFGVEIEWVDSKFPYTWTNHPQHIGVALVYGSLLLFGWNIWLDMVRIVAWWCALYGFQTVVEGFLAQDEHEALKAKAAKAG
;
A
#
# COMPACT_ATOMS: atom_id res chain seq x y z
N MET A 1 4.73 19.98 -49.21
CA MET A 1 4.77 20.87 -48.03
C MET A 1 4.01 20.18 -46.90
N ASN A 2 4.73 19.50 -46.00
CA ASN A 2 4.16 18.81 -44.85
C ASN A 2 3.96 19.83 -43.71
N PHE A 3 2.73 20.28 -43.51
CA PHE A 3 2.32 20.93 -42.26
C PHE A 3 2.23 19.88 -41.16
N LEU A 4 3.38 19.47 -40.62
CA LEU A 4 3.43 18.91 -39.29
C LEU A 4 3.19 20.08 -38.33
N HIS A 5 1.91 20.39 -38.13
CA HIS A 5 1.47 21.27 -37.05
C HIS A 5 2.11 20.76 -35.75
N GLY A 6 3.05 21.55 -35.22
CA GLY A 6 3.61 21.35 -33.90
C GLY A 6 2.46 21.37 -32.91
N ARG A 7 2.01 20.18 -32.52
CA ARG A 7 1.06 20.07 -31.40
C ARG A 7 1.76 20.70 -30.21
N PRO A 8 1.13 21.67 -29.53
CA PRO A 8 1.70 22.25 -28.33
C PRO A 8 2.03 21.09 -27.39
N SER A 9 3.28 21.04 -26.89
CA SER A 9 3.67 20.02 -25.92
C SER A 9 2.65 20.08 -24.79
N PRO A 10 2.06 18.94 -24.37
CA PRO A 10 1.15 18.94 -23.25
C PRO A 10 1.80 19.70 -22.11
N LYS A 11 1.13 20.75 -21.60
CA LYS A 11 1.67 21.53 -20.48
C LYS A 11 1.92 20.55 -19.35
N MET A 12 3.19 20.26 -19.08
CA MET A 12 3.57 19.48 -17.90
C MET A 12 2.94 20.15 -16.69
N THR A 13 2.31 19.37 -15.82
CA THR A 13 1.77 19.94 -14.59
C THR A 13 2.95 20.49 -13.78
N THR A 14 2.69 21.51 -12.96
CA THR A 14 3.71 22.08 -12.06
C THR A 14 4.34 21.00 -11.16
N ILE A 15 3.58 19.93 -10.84
CA ILE A 15 4.04 18.81 -10.01
C ILE A 15 5.01 17.90 -10.79
N ASP A 16 4.70 17.52 -12.03
CA ASP A 16 5.58 16.66 -12.83
C ASP A 16 6.96 17.31 -13.01
N ALA A 17 6.98 18.61 -13.34
CA ALA A 17 8.22 19.37 -13.50
C ALA A 17 9.01 19.48 -12.20
N ALA A 18 8.33 19.62 -11.05
CA ALA A 18 8.97 19.65 -9.75
C ALA A 18 9.63 18.31 -9.39
N LEU A 19 8.93 17.20 -9.62
CA LEU A 19 9.44 15.84 -9.38
C LEU A 19 10.64 15.53 -10.30
N ASP A 20 10.53 15.88 -11.57
CA ASP A 20 11.61 15.72 -12.54
C ASP A 20 12.84 16.54 -12.18
N GLY A 21 12.64 17.81 -11.82
CA GLY A 21 13.71 18.70 -11.37
C GLY A 21 14.38 18.19 -10.08
N PHE A 22 13.60 17.63 -9.16
CA PHE A 22 14.13 16.99 -7.96
C PHE A 22 15.01 15.79 -8.31
N CYS A 23 14.51 14.83 -9.09
CA CYS A 23 15.29 13.66 -9.52
C CYS A 23 16.57 14.04 -10.27
N ALA A 24 16.47 15.03 -11.18
CA ALA A 24 17.61 15.51 -11.95
C ALA A 24 18.68 16.20 -11.09
N SER A 25 18.27 17.02 -10.11
CA SER A 25 19.20 17.77 -9.25
C SER A 25 19.83 16.91 -8.15
N THR A 26 19.13 15.90 -7.66
CA THR A 26 19.60 15.04 -6.56
C THR A 26 20.23 13.72 -7.05
N GLY A 27 19.98 13.32 -8.29
CA GLY A 27 20.34 12.00 -8.81
C GLY A 27 19.49 10.86 -8.25
N VAL A 28 18.44 11.14 -7.48
CA VAL A 28 17.54 10.11 -6.92
C VAL A 28 16.73 9.46 -8.05
N PRO A 29 16.82 8.13 -8.25
CA PRO A 29 16.00 7.43 -9.22
C PRO A 29 14.50 7.59 -8.93
N PRO A 30 13.64 7.87 -9.93
CA PRO A 30 12.20 8.00 -9.76
C PRO A 30 11.53 6.84 -9.00
N VAL A 31 12.03 5.61 -9.20
CA VAL A 31 11.50 4.42 -8.52
C VAL A 31 11.70 4.48 -7.00
N LEU A 32 12.78 5.11 -6.53
CA LEU A 32 13.02 5.26 -5.09
C LEU A 32 12.03 6.23 -4.45
N LEU A 33 11.56 7.24 -5.20
CA LEU A 33 10.49 8.12 -4.70
C LEU A 33 9.19 7.33 -4.47
N LEU A 34 8.86 6.35 -5.32
CA LEU A 34 7.71 5.46 -5.07
C LEU A 34 7.89 4.60 -3.83
N MET A 35 9.11 4.12 -3.60
CA MET A 35 9.40 3.11 -2.59
C MET A 35 9.58 3.72 -1.20
N ILE A 36 10.19 4.90 -1.08
CA ILE A 36 10.69 5.43 0.20
C ILE A 36 9.60 5.63 1.24
N TRP A 37 8.46 6.21 0.88
CA TRP A 37 7.41 6.52 1.84
C TRP A 37 6.69 5.26 2.37
N PRO A 38 6.35 4.26 1.53
CA PRO A 38 6.00 2.93 2.02
C PRO A 38 7.01 2.34 2.99
N CYS A 39 8.33 2.48 2.75
CA CYS A 39 9.36 1.99 3.70
C CYS A 39 9.22 2.66 5.07
N VAL A 40 9.14 4.00 5.07
CA VAL A 40 9.00 4.79 6.29
C VAL A 40 7.81 4.29 7.09
N VAL A 41 6.66 4.10 6.44
CA VAL A 41 5.46 3.65 7.13
C VAL A 41 5.61 2.23 7.69
N HIS A 42 6.17 1.26 6.97
CA HIS A 42 6.37 -0.10 7.51
C HIS A 42 7.42 -0.13 8.64
N PHE A 43 8.46 0.71 8.56
CA PHE A 43 9.38 0.90 9.67
C PHE A 43 8.67 1.47 10.90
N MET A 44 7.71 2.38 10.70
CA MET A 44 6.88 2.90 11.78
C MET A 44 5.94 1.85 12.36
N TYR A 45 5.36 0.96 11.54
CA TYR A 45 4.63 -0.22 12.04
C TYR A 45 5.52 -1.03 12.99
N ALA A 46 6.74 -1.36 12.57
CA ALA A 46 7.69 -2.07 13.43
C ALA A 46 8.07 -1.27 14.69
N LEU A 47 8.26 0.05 14.59
CA LEU A 47 8.63 0.89 15.71
C LEU A 47 7.51 1.03 16.75
N VAL A 48 6.26 1.23 16.31
CA VAL A 48 5.08 1.22 17.21
C VAL A 48 5.00 -0.11 17.95
N TRP A 49 5.34 -1.18 17.25
CA TRP A 49 5.21 -2.51 17.79
C TRP A 49 6.24 -2.85 18.86
N VAL A 50 7.50 -2.50 18.62
CA VAL A 50 8.65 -2.75 19.53
C VAL A 50 8.76 -1.66 20.61
N HIS A 51 8.42 -0.42 20.27
CA HIS A 51 8.57 0.76 21.12
C HIS A 51 7.32 1.67 21.08
N PRO A 52 6.17 1.20 21.58
CA PRO A 52 4.89 1.94 21.51
C PRO A 52 4.91 3.32 22.18
N GLY A 53 5.84 3.54 23.12
CA GLY A 53 6.03 4.81 23.81
C GLY A 53 6.70 5.90 22.97
N VAL A 54 7.24 5.60 21.78
CA VAL A 54 7.94 6.60 20.95
C VAL A 54 6.96 7.54 20.24
N PHE A 55 5.79 7.02 19.85
CA PHE A 55 4.82 7.80 19.08
C PHE A 55 3.82 8.53 19.97
N PHE A 56 3.89 9.86 19.92
CA PHE A 56 2.89 10.75 20.51
C PHE A 56 2.57 10.39 21.98
N SER A 57 3.59 10.14 22.79
CA SER A 57 3.46 9.62 24.16
C SER A 57 2.59 10.49 25.08
N SER A 58 2.49 11.78 24.79
CA SER A 58 1.63 12.74 25.50
C SER A 58 0.17 12.72 25.04
N SER A 59 -0.16 12.04 23.95
CA SER A 59 -1.50 12.00 23.37
C SER A 59 -2.34 10.86 23.95
N ARG A 60 -3.68 11.03 23.95
CA ARG A 60 -4.59 9.97 24.40
C ARG A 60 -4.50 8.76 23.46
N PRO A 61 -4.76 7.53 23.94
CA PRO A 61 -4.74 6.29 23.12
C PRO A 61 -5.34 6.42 21.72
N MET A 62 -6.57 6.93 21.62
CA MET A 62 -7.25 7.08 20.33
C MET A 62 -6.67 8.17 19.43
N ASP A 63 -6.12 9.24 20.01
CA ASP A 63 -5.44 10.28 19.22
C ASP A 63 -4.17 9.71 18.57
N ARG A 64 -3.46 8.81 19.27
CA ARG A 64 -2.29 8.09 18.73
C ARG A 64 -2.68 7.19 17.56
N VAL A 65 -3.77 6.42 17.69
CA VAL A 65 -4.33 5.63 16.58
C VAL A 65 -4.66 6.54 15.39
N TRP A 66 -5.30 7.68 15.62
CA TRP A 66 -5.66 8.62 14.56
C TRP A 66 -4.44 9.19 13.83
N HIS A 67 -3.40 9.59 14.56
CA HIS A 67 -2.15 10.05 13.94
C HIS A 67 -1.49 8.94 13.12
N PHE A 68 -1.42 7.72 13.69
CA PHE A 68 -0.85 6.57 13.02
C PHE A 68 -1.62 6.20 11.75
N ARG A 69 -2.95 6.23 11.80
CA ARG A 69 -3.85 6.06 10.66
C ARG A 69 -3.54 7.00 9.51
N ASN A 70 -3.42 8.30 9.79
CA ASN A 70 -3.15 9.29 8.75
C ASN A 70 -1.80 9.01 8.07
N MET A 71 -0.79 8.60 8.83
CA MET A 71 0.50 8.20 8.28
C MET A 71 0.35 6.92 7.45
N ALA A 72 -0.35 5.91 7.97
CA ALA A 72 -0.63 4.67 7.26
C ALA A 72 -1.33 4.91 5.91
N TYR A 73 -2.37 5.74 5.86
CA TYR A 73 -3.08 6.05 4.62
C TYR A 73 -2.33 7.00 3.69
N SER A 74 -1.50 7.89 4.21
CA SER A 74 -0.64 8.74 3.37
C SER A 74 0.29 7.91 2.48
N LYS A 75 0.65 6.67 2.88
CA LYS A 75 1.41 5.74 2.03
C LYS A 75 0.68 5.40 0.74
N GLN A 76 -0.64 5.22 0.82
CA GLN A 76 -1.47 4.92 -0.35
C GLN A 76 -1.63 6.15 -1.23
N VAL A 77 -1.87 7.33 -0.64
CA VAL A 77 -1.95 8.60 -1.38
C VAL A 77 -0.65 8.87 -2.14
N TRP A 78 0.49 8.69 -1.46
CA TRP A 78 1.82 8.85 -2.06
C TRP A 78 2.05 7.84 -3.19
N PHE A 79 1.81 6.56 -2.92
CA PHE A 79 2.04 5.50 -3.89
C PHE A 79 1.15 5.66 -5.13
N TYR A 80 -0.17 5.75 -4.94
CA TYR A 80 -1.11 5.87 -6.06
C TYR A 80 -1.05 7.25 -6.74
N GLY A 81 -0.60 8.30 -6.04
CA GLY A 81 -0.38 9.62 -6.64
C GLY A 81 0.86 9.67 -7.54
N LEU A 82 1.95 9.02 -7.12
CA LEU A 82 3.21 9.02 -7.87
C LEU A 82 3.33 7.88 -8.89
N LEU A 83 2.62 6.76 -8.69
CA LEU A 83 2.69 5.60 -9.57
C LEU A 83 2.38 5.98 -11.03
N PRO A 84 1.33 6.76 -11.33
CA PRO A 84 1.06 7.23 -12.69
C PRO A 84 2.16 8.12 -13.29
N TRP A 85 2.75 9.03 -12.49
CA TRP A 85 3.89 9.85 -12.90
C TRP A 85 5.09 8.96 -13.27
N TYR A 86 5.42 8.00 -12.41
CA TYR A 86 6.51 7.05 -12.62
C TYR A 86 6.29 6.20 -13.88
N LEU A 87 5.12 5.58 -14.01
CA LEU A 87 4.76 4.75 -15.16
C LEU A 87 4.75 5.57 -16.47
N GLY A 88 4.46 6.87 -16.41
CA GLY A 88 4.58 7.78 -17.54
C GLY A 88 6.01 8.01 -18.04
N LYS A 89 7.04 7.71 -17.22
CA LYS A 89 8.46 7.87 -17.57
C LYS A 89 9.08 6.61 -18.16
N VAL A 90 8.61 5.42 -17.76
CA VAL A 90 9.12 4.14 -18.24
C VAL A 90 8.60 3.91 -19.66
N ASP A 91 9.37 4.36 -20.65
CA ASP A 91 9.21 4.11 -22.10
C ASP A 91 7.88 4.57 -22.77
N MET A 92 7.06 5.32 -22.05
CA MET A 92 5.73 5.78 -22.48
C MET A 92 5.76 7.14 -23.21
N ALA A 93 6.95 7.64 -23.56
CA ALA A 93 7.17 8.97 -24.12
C ALA A 93 6.65 9.16 -25.57
N ARG A 94 6.16 8.11 -26.23
CA ARG A 94 5.83 8.13 -27.68
C ARG A 94 4.39 8.53 -28.02
N LEU A 95 3.52 8.78 -27.04
CA LEU A 95 2.10 9.06 -27.29
C LEU A 95 1.66 10.38 -26.64
N ALA A 96 0.84 11.17 -27.35
CA ALA A 96 0.40 12.51 -26.94
C ALA A 96 -0.71 12.54 -25.87
N GLU A 97 -1.14 11.38 -25.34
CA GLU A 97 -2.23 11.27 -24.38
C GLU A 97 -1.76 11.47 -22.91
N PRO A 98 -2.63 11.87 -21.98
CA PRO A 98 -2.33 11.85 -20.55
C PRO A 98 -1.88 10.44 -20.09
N TYR A 99 -0.86 10.34 -19.22
CA TYR A 99 -0.36 9.03 -18.78
C TYR A 99 -1.42 8.16 -18.09
N TYR A 100 -2.41 8.75 -17.41
CA TYR A 100 -3.50 8.01 -16.77
C TYR A 100 -4.28 7.13 -17.76
N TRP A 101 -4.82 7.72 -18.83
CA TRP A 101 -5.61 6.99 -19.82
C TRP A 101 -4.78 5.94 -20.56
N ARG A 102 -3.49 6.22 -20.76
CA ARG A 102 -2.57 5.25 -21.37
C ARG A 102 -2.30 4.06 -20.47
N ILE A 103 -2.06 4.29 -19.18
CA ILE A 103 -1.90 3.22 -18.18
C ILE A 103 -3.16 2.35 -18.17
N PHE A 104 -4.35 2.96 -18.07
CA PHE A 104 -5.60 2.20 -18.12
C PHE A 104 -5.79 1.44 -19.43
N GLY A 105 -5.56 2.07 -20.58
CA GLY A 105 -5.67 1.43 -21.88
C GLY A 105 -4.73 0.23 -22.02
N GLN A 106 -3.51 0.35 -21.48
CA GLN A 106 -2.53 -0.73 -21.45
C GLN A 106 -2.91 -1.87 -20.50
N MET A 107 -3.45 -1.56 -19.32
CA MET A 107 -4.01 -2.57 -18.43
C MET A 107 -5.15 -3.33 -19.14
N LEU A 108 -6.05 -2.62 -19.82
CA LEU A 108 -7.17 -3.19 -20.57
C LEU A 108 -6.76 -3.92 -21.84
N ALA A 109 -5.55 -3.68 -22.36
CA ALA A 109 -5.00 -4.38 -23.52
C ALA A 109 -4.39 -5.75 -23.17
N GLN A 110 -4.34 -6.12 -21.89
CA GLN A 110 -3.86 -7.45 -21.48
C GLN A 110 -4.75 -8.58 -22.01
N PRO A 111 -4.21 -9.81 -22.18
CA PRO A 111 -5.01 -10.96 -22.57
C PRO A 111 -6.21 -11.16 -21.63
N GLN A 112 -7.35 -11.58 -22.17
CA GLN A 112 -8.60 -11.75 -21.40
C GLN A 112 -8.44 -12.63 -20.15
N PRO A 113 -7.68 -13.76 -20.16
CA PRO A 113 -7.43 -14.52 -18.95
C PRO A 113 -6.67 -13.72 -17.88
N VAL A 114 -5.69 -12.91 -18.28
CA VAL A 114 -4.89 -12.07 -17.36
C VAL A 114 -5.78 -11.00 -16.72
N LEU A 115 -6.64 -10.36 -17.51
CA LEU A 115 -7.62 -9.40 -17.01
C LEU A 115 -8.58 -10.03 -16.00
N ALA A 116 -9.16 -11.18 -16.35
CA ALA A 116 -10.10 -11.89 -15.48
C ALA A 116 -9.45 -12.29 -14.15
N THR A 117 -8.24 -12.87 -14.19
CA THR A 117 -7.49 -13.24 -12.99
C THR A 117 -7.10 -12.02 -12.17
N GLY A 118 -6.59 -10.96 -12.79
CA GLY A 118 -6.22 -9.72 -12.11
C GLY A 118 -7.41 -9.07 -11.42
N LEU A 119 -8.55 -8.97 -12.09
CA LEU A 119 -9.78 -8.42 -11.51
C LEU A 119 -10.32 -9.28 -10.35
N ALA A 120 -10.29 -10.61 -10.48
CA ALA A 120 -10.70 -11.50 -9.41
C ALA A 120 -9.79 -11.36 -8.18
N MET A 121 -8.47 -11.29 -8.38
CA MET A 121 -7.51 -11.05 -7.30
C MET A 121 -7.74 -9.69 -6.63
N LEU A 122 -7.91 -8.63 -7.43
CA LEU A 122 -8.19 -7.30 -6.90
C LEU A 122 -9.47 -7.28 -6.06
N ALA A 123 -10.56 -7.83 -6.59
CA ALA A 123 -11.85 -7.88 -5.91
C ALA A 123 -11.78 -8.69 -4.61
N LEU A 124 -11.18 -9.87 -4.65
CA LEU A 124 -10.99 -10.70 -3.45
C LEU A 124 -10.08 -10.02 -2.42
N GLY A 125 -9.02 -9.37 -2.89
CA GLY A 125 -8.07 -8.65 -2.03
C GLY A 125 -8.73 -7.51 -1.28
N VAL A 126 -9.43 -6.63 -2.00
CA VAL A 126 -10.21 -5.53 -1.41
C VAL A 126 -11.30 -6.07 -0.49
N PHE A 127 -12.00 -7.14 -0.88
CA PHE A 127 -13.01 -7.77 -0.04
C PHE A 127 -12.43 -8.27 1.29
N LEU A 128 -11.27 -8.95 1.28
CA LEU A 128 -10.61 -9.42 2.50
C LEU A 128 -10.15 -8.27 3.38
N GLU A 129 -9.61 -7.19 2.81
CA GLU A 129 -9.26 -6.00 3.59
C GLU A 129 -10.49 -5.39 4.27
N VAL A 130 -11.54 -5.08 3.50
CA VAL A 130 -12.78 -4.49 4.03
C VAL A 130 -13.43 -5.40 5.08
N ALA A 131 -13.48 -6.71 4.84
CA ALA A 131 -14.00 -7.68 5.80
C ALA A 131 -13.16 -7.70 7.09
N SER A 132 -11.85 -7.58 6.99
CA SER A 132 -10.96 -7.49 8.16
C SER A 132 -11.23 -6.22 8.98
N PHE A 133 -11.39 -5.07 8.32
CA PHE A 133 -11.76 -3.81 8.97
C PHE A 133 -13.13 -3.89 9.66
N ASN A 134 -14.11 -4.54 9.03
CA ASN A 134 -15.43 -4.73 9.62
C ASN A 134 -15.42 -5.72 10.81
N ALA A 135 -14.51 -6.70 10.80
CA ALA A 135 -14.47 -7.75 11.81
C ALA A 135 -13.84 -7.28 13.13
N ILE A 136 -12.69 -6.60 13.08
CA ILE A 136 -11.92 -6.20 14.27
C ILE A 136 -11.81 -4.68 14.47
N GLY A 137 -12.26 -3.89 13.50
CA GLY A 137 -12.18 -2.44 13.53
C GLY A 137 -10.82 -1.87 13.13
N GLU A 138 -10.85 -0.60 12.70
CA GLU A 138 -9.65 0.13 12.27
C GLU A 138 -8.60 0.25 13.38
N ALA A 139 -9.02 0.47 14.62
CA ALA A 139 -8.10 0.58 15.75
C ALA A 139 -7.30 -0.71 15.95
N ALA A 140 -7.90 -1.89 15.76
CA ALA A 140 -7.20 -3.16 15.89
C ALA A 140 -6.14 -3.35 14.79
N ILE A 141 -6.50 -3.06 13.54
CA ILE A 141 -5.60 -3.13 12.38
C ILE A 141 -4.42 -2.16 12.52
N LEU A 142 -4.64 -1.01 13.18
CA LEU A 142 -3.66 0.03 13.38
C LEU A 142 -2.96 -0.04 14.75
N TYR A 143 -2.90 -1.23 15.34
CA TYR A 143 -2.19 -1.51 16.59
C TYR A 143 -2.66 -0.66 17.78
N GLY A 144 -3.95 -0.36 17.85
CA GLY A 144 -4.56 0.38 18.94
C GLY A 144 -4.27 -0.24 20.31
N CYS A 145 -4.16 -1.57 20.39
CA CYS A 145 -3.74 -2.26 21.60
C CYS A 145 -2.38 -1.77 22.14
N LYS A 146 -1.41 -1.52 21.24
CA LYS A 146 -0.08 -0.97 21.57
C LYS A 146 -0.17 0.48 22.05
N PHE A 147 -1.21 1.20 21.63
CA PHE A 147 -1.53 2.53 22.13
C PHE A 147 -2.45 2.52 23.36
N GLY A 148 -2.75 1.36 23.95
CA GLY A 148 -3.60 1.25 25.14
C GLY A 148 -5.10 1.41 24.86
N VAL A 149 -5.52 1.22 23.61
CA VAL A 149 -6.94 1.11 23.24
C VAL A 149 -7.40 -0.32 23.51
N GLU A 150 -8.57 -0.48 24.11
CA GLU A 150 -9.20 -1.79 24.25
C GLU A 150 -9.72 -2.26 22.88
N ILE A 151 -9.30 -3.45 22.47
CA ILE A 151 -9.60 -4.02 21.16
C ILE A 151 -10.39 -5.31 21.37
N GLU A 152 -11.52 -5.44 20.68
CA GLU A 152 -12.24 -6.71 20.54
C GLU A 152 -11.50 -7.56 19.51
N TRP A 153 -10.64 -8.47 19.98
CA TRP A 153 -10.00 -9.46 19.12
C TRP A 153 -11.03 -10.53 18.76
N VAL A 154 -11.18 -10.79 17.47
CA VAL A 154 -12.21 -11.72 17.00
C VAL A 154 -11.62 -12.80 16.12
N ASP A 155 -11.47 -14.00 16.67
CA ASP A 155 -11.04 -15.18 15.91
C ASP A 155 -12.24 -15.96 15.33
N SER A 156 -13.46 -15.64 15.78
CA SER A 156 -14.70 -16.33 15.42
C SER A 156 -15.52 -15.66 14.31
N LYS A 157 -15.09 -14.48 13.82
CA LYS A 157 -15.74 -13.75 12.72
C LYS A 157 -14.88 -13.86 11.47
N PHE A 158 -15.52 -14.07 10.32
CA PHE A 158 -14.86 -13.99 9.02
C PHE A 158 -14.21 -12.60 8.83
N PRO A 159 -13.00 -12.47 8.25
CA PRO A 159 -12.16 -13.53 7.65
C PRO A 159 -11.18 -14.23 8.60
N TYR A 160 -11.18 -13.88 9.90
CA TYR A 160 -10.26 -14.43 10.89
C TYR A 160 -10.53 -15.90 11.25
N THR A 161 -11.72 -16.43 10.91
CA THR A 161 -12.01 -17.86 10.99
C THR A 161 -11.21 -18.72 10.01
N TRP A 162 -10.60 -18.11 8.98
CA TRP A 162 -9.85 -18.84 7.94
C TRP A 162 -8.32 -18.69 8.08
N THR A 163 -7.86 -17.57 8.62
CA THR A 163 -6.44 -17.23 8.74
C THR A 163 -6.23 -16.13 9.78
N ASN A 164 -5.06 -16.08 10.41
CA ASN A 164 -4.75 -15.07 11.43
C ASN A 164 -4.44 -13.69 10.83
N HIS A 165 -4.08 -13.62 9.55
CA HIS A 165 -3.68 -12.37 8.88
C HIS A 165 -4.37 -12.17 7.51
N PRO A 166 -5.71 -12.17 7.47
CA PRO A 166 -6.47 -12.03 6.23
C PRO A 166 -6.20 -10.71 5.50
N GLN A 167 -5.88 -9.65 6.24
CA GLN A 167 -5.46 -8.36 5.68
C GLN A 167 -4.13 -8.43 4.90
N HIS A 168 -3.19 -9.29 5.32
CA HIS A 168 -1.92 -9.47 4.59
C HIS A 168 -2.11 -10.29 3.31
N ILE A 169 -3.05 -11.24 3.33
CA ILE A 169 -3.45 -11.94 2.11
C ILE A 169 -4.18 -10.97 1.17
N GLY A 170 -5.10 -10.17 1.71
CA GLY A 170 -5.85 -9.17 0.96
C GLY A 170 -4.93 -8.22 0.20
N VAL A 171 -3.96 -7.64 0.90
CA VAL A 171 -3.02 -6.69 0.29
C VAL A 171 -2.09 -7.36 -0.72
N ALA A 172 -1.66 -8.61 -0.48
CA ALA A 172 -0.85 -9.38 -1.43
C ALA A 172 -1.63 -9.64 -2.73
N LEU A 173 -2.93 -9.91 -2.65
CA LEU A 173 -3.79 -10.06 -3.82
C LEU A 173 -3.97 -8.73 -4.57
N VAL A 174 -4.13 -7.61 -3.86
CA VAL A 174 -4.22 -6.28 -4.47
C VAL A 174 -2.94 -5.96 -5.25
N TYR A 175 -1.75 -6.08 -4.64
CA TYR A 175 -0.49 -5.81 -5.36
C TYR A 175 -0.20 -6.87 -6.43
N GLY A 176 -0.56 -8.13 -6.21
CA GLY A 176 -0.48 -9.19 -7.20
C GLY A 176 -1.34 -8.90 -8.44
N SER A 177 -2.50 -8.25 -8.28
CA SER A 177 -3.31 -7.82 -9.42
C SER A 177 -2.60 -6.75 -10.27
N LEU A 178 -1.92 -5.78 -9.64
CA LEU A 178 -1.14 -4.77 -10.34
C LEU A 178 0.01 -5.39 -11.13
N LEU A 179 0.63 -6.45 -10.58
CA LEU A 179 1.63 -7.23 -11.31
C LEU A 179 1.04 -7.84 -12.58
N LEU A 180 -0.13 -8.48 -12.50
CA LEU A 180 -0.77 -9.09 -13.67
C LEU A 180 -1.15 -8.06 -14.72
N PHE A 181 -1.67 -6.89 -14.31
CA PHE A 181 -1.99 -5.82 -15.25
C PHE A 181 -0.76 -5.20 -15.91
N GLY A 182 0.40 -5.27 -15.25
CA GLY A 182 1.65 -4.63 -15.67
C GLY A 182 2.75 -5.56 -16.20
N TRP A 183 2.61 -6.88 -16.12
CA TRP A 183 3.71 -7.84 -16.26
C TRP A 183 4.51 -7.69 -17.55
N ASN A 184 3.83 -7.48 -18.67
CA ASN A 184 4.47 -7.36 -19.99
C ASN A 184 4.82 -5.92 -20.40
N ILE A 185 4.49 -4.94 -19.57
CA ILE A 185 4.52 -3.51 -19.93
C ILE A 185 5.53 -2.76 -19.07
N TRP A 186 5.62 -3.13 -17.79
CA TRP A 186 6.44 -2.44 -16.81
C TRP A 186 7.28 -3.46 -16.07
N LEU A 187 8.50 -3.75 -16.53
CA LEU A 187 9.43 -4.62 -15.81
C LEU A 187 9.67 -4.13 -14.37
N ASP A 188 9.58 -2.82 -14.16
CA ASP A 188 9.66 -2.23 -12.82
C ASP A 188 8.45 -2.52 -11.94
N MET A 189 7.28 -2.90 -12.49
CA MET A 189 6.16 -3.39 -11.66
C MET A 189 6.53 -4.65 -10.91
N VAL A 190 7.34 -5.54 -11.49
CA VAL A 190 7.86 -6.71 -10.77
C VAL A 190 8.66 -6.27 -9.54
N ARG A 191 9.55 -5.28 -9.71
CA ARG A 191 10.37 -4.74 -8.62
C ARG A 191 9.53 -4.05 -7.57
N ILE A 192 8.55 -3.24 -7.99
CA ILE A 192 7.65 -2.51 -7.09
C ILE A 192 6.78 -3.48 -6.29
N VAL A 193 6.17 -4.47 -6.93
CA VAL A 193 5.34 -5.47 -6.24
C VAL A 193 6.19 -6.35 -5.33
N ALA A 194 7.36 -6.82 -5.79
CA ALA A 194 8.28 -7.57 -4.95
C ALA A 194 8.72 -6.76 -3.71
N TRP A 195 8.96 -5.45 -3.88
CA TRP A 195 9.27 -4.55 -2.78
C TRP A 195 8.12 -4.46 -1.77
N TRP A 196 6.88 -4.27 -2.23
CA TRP A 196 5.70 -4.25 -1.37
C TRP A 196 5.53 -5.59 -0.62
N CYS A 197 5.65 -6.72 -1.32
CA CYS A 197 5.61 -8.04 -0.70
C CYS A 197 6.71 -8.21 0.34
N ALA A 198 7.93 -7.70 0.11
CA ALA A 198 9.01 -7.75 1.07
C ALA A 198 8.71 -6.91 2.33
N LEU A 199 8.12 -5.72 2.18
CA LEU A 199 7.71 -4.88 3.31
C LEU A 199 6.61 -5.54 4.15
N TYR A 200 5.59 -6.13 3.52
CA TYR A 200 4.53 -6.87 4.23
C TYR A 200 5.03 -8.18 4.82
N GLY A 201 5.97 -8.86 4.16
CA GLY A 201 6.66 -10.03 4.69
C GLY A 201 7.47 -9.69 5.94
N PHE A 202 8.24 -8.60 5.89
CA PHE A 202 8.94 -8.05 7.06
C PHE A 202 7.98 -7.73 8.20
N GLN A 203 6.87 -7.05 7.92
CA GLN A 203 5.86 -6.74 8.92
C GLN A 203 5.24 -8.01 9.53
N THR A 204 4.92 -9.01 8.70
CA THR A 204 4.41 -10.31 9.16
C THR A 204 5.42 -11.02 10.05
N VAL A 205 6.72 -10.94 9.76
CA VAL A 205 7.78 -11.51 10.61
C VAL A 205 7.85 -10.78 11.95
N VAL A 206 7.78 -9.44 11.95
CA VAL A 206 7.79 -8.64 13.18
C VAL A 206 6.57 -8.94 14.04
N GLU A 207 5.37 -8.97 13.45
CA GLU A 207 4.12 -9.30 14.16
C GLU A 207 4.08 -10.75 14.63
N GLY A 208 4.44 -11.69 13.76
CA GLY A 208 4.31 -13.12 14.02
C GLY A 208 5.37 -13.67 14.96
N PHE A 209 6.63 -13.25 14.84
CA PHE A 209 7.69 -13.85 15.66
C PHE A 209 7.99 -13.06 16.95
N LEU A 210 7.91 -11.73 16.91
CA LEU A 210 8.33 -10.91 18.06
C LEU A 210 7.21 -10.64 19.05
N ALA A 211 5.99 -11.11 18.77
CA ALA A 211 4.81 -10.54 19.41
C ALA A 211 3.64 -11.47 19.63
N GLN A 212 3.75 -12.71 19.17
CA GLN A 212 2.62 -13.63 19.24
C GLN A 212 2.21 -13.87 20.70
N ASP A 213 3.18 -13.99 21.60
CA ASP A 213 2.91 -14.13 23.04
C ASP A 213 2.13 -12.94 23.63
N GLU A 214 2.45 -11.72 23.21
CA GLU A 214 1.75 -10.51 23.66
C GLU A 214 0.35 -10.44 23.06
N HIS A 215 0.19 -10.85 21.80
CA HIS A 215 -1.10 -10.95 21.15
C HIS A 215 -2.01 -11.97 21.85
N GLU A 216 -1.49 -13.16 22.14
CA GLU A 216 -2.21 -14.19 22.91
C GLU A 216 -2.57 -13.72 24.32
N ALA A 217 -1.66 -12.99 24.99
CA ALA A 217 -1.93 -12.41 26.30
C ALA A 217 -3.06 -11.36 26.25
N LEU A 218 -3.07 -10.51 25.22
CA LEU A 218 -4.13 -9.53 25.00
C LEU A 218 -5.48 -10.19 24.70
N LYS A 219 -5.49 -11.25 23.88
CA LYS A 219 -6.68 -12.07 23.61
C LYS A 219 -7.22 -12.71 24.89
N ALA A 220 -6.35 -13.34 25.68
CA ALA A 220 -6.72 -13.98 26.93
C ALA A 220 -7.28 -12.97 27.96
N LYS A 221 -6.77 -11.74 27.96
CA LYS A 221 -7.30 -10.65 28.80
C LYS A 221 -8.68 -10.22 28.33
N ALA A 222 -8.88 -10.04 27.02
CA ALA A 222 -10.18 -9.66 26.44
C ALA A 222 -11.27 -10.72 26.71
N ALA A 223 -10.92 -12.01 26.58
CA ALA A 223 -11.85 -13.12 26.83
C ALA A 223 -12.33 -13.23 28.29
N LYS A 224 -11.58 -12.66 29.26
CA LYS A 224 -11.98 -12.63 30.68
C LYS A 224 -12.85 -11.43 31.04
N ALA A 225 -12.93 -10.43 30.17
CA ALA A 225 -13.62 -9.16 30.43
C ALA A 225 -15.08 -9.16 29.94
N GLY A 226 -15.46 -10.10 29.07
CA GLY A 226 -16.83 -10.32 28.60
C GLY A 226 -17.44 -11.58 29.21
#